data_AF-A0A7S2K8Q9-F1
#
_entry.id   AF-A0A7S2K8Q9-F1
#
_cell.length_a   1.000
_cell.length_b   1.000
_cell.length_c   1.000
_cell.angle_alpha   90.00
_cell.angle_beta   90.00
_cell.angle_gamma   90.00
#
_symmetry.space_group_name_H-M   'P 1'
#
loop_
_entity.id
_entity.type
_entity.pdbx_description
1 polymer ?
#
loop_
_entity_poly.entity_id
_entity_poly.type
_entity_poly.pdbx_seq_one_letter_code
_entity_poly.pdbx_strand_id
1 'polypeptide(L)'
;ATGMQVSAPEELMVKQSVSGSVRVTWFYDERALEQLADPGHPLRGIVFEIRQQSEGANGRLRTRTHVCDCRLFPEGEEVAEQSCELESCIPGKAYAFSARARAQFEGFGGPVYSEYSETVVLGDLSL
;
A
#
# COMPACT_ATOMS: atom_id res chain seq x y z
N ALA A 1 -26.07 6.52 8.08
CA ALA A 1 -25.13 5.41 7.87
C ALA A 1 -23.77 5.87 8.37
N THR A 2 -23.35 5.40 9.53
CA THR A 2 -21.96 5.55 9.99
C THR A 2 -21.10 4.86 8.93
N GLY A 3 -20.40 5.65 8.12
CA GLY A 3 -19.68 5.14 6.96
C GLY A 3 -18.66 4.11 7.42
N MET A 4 -18.65 2.92 6.81
CA MET A 4 -17.54 2.00 6.97
C MET A 4 -16.28 2.74 6.54
N GLN A 5 -15.35 2.92 7.48
CA GLN A 5 -14.05 3.50 7.25
C GLN A 5 -13.01 2.40 7.39
N VAL A 6 -11.98 2.49 6.56
CA VAL A 6 -10.77 1.66 6.67
C VAL A 6 -9.60 2.58 6.96
N SER A 7 -8.68 2.09 7.79
CA SER A 7 -7.48 2.82 8.21
C SER A 7 -6.51 3.01 7.03
N ALA A 8 -5.72 4.07 7.07
CA ALA A 8 -4.62 4.23 6.12
C ALA A 8 -3.47 3.28 6.51
N PRO A 9 -2.67 2.79 5.55
CA PRO A 9 -1.40 2.14 5.85
C PRO A 9 -0.45 3.07 6.62
N GLU A 10 0.29 2.49 7.55
CA GLU A 10 1.16 3.21 8.48
C GLU A 10 2.63 2.88 8.21
N GLU A 11 3.53 3.80 8.60
CA GLU A 11 4.99 3.59 8.56
C GLU A 11 5.48 3.00 7.22
N LEU A 12 5.06 3.62 6.11
CA LEU A 12 5.53 3.23 4.78
C LEU A 12 7.06 3.39 4.73
N MET A 13 7.73 2.41 4.16
CA MET A 13 9.18 2.39 3.98
C MET A 13 9.51 1.87 2.59
N VAL A 14 10.62 2.36 2.04
CA VAL A 14 11.08 1.97 0.71
C VAL A 14 12.56 1.61 0.74
N LYS A 15 12.91 0.50 0.11
CA LYS A 15 14.29 0.04 -0.03
C LYS A 15 14.55 -0.33 -1.48
N GLN A 16 15.51 0.36 -2.10
CA GLN A 16 15.99 -0.01 -3.43
C GLN A 16 17.03 -1.13 -3.31
N SER A 17 16.86 -2.17 -4.12
CA SER A 17 17.85 -3.22 -4.29
C SER A 17 18.92 -2.79 -5.30
N VAL A 18 20.06 -3.49 -5.30
CA VAL A 18 21.16 -3.25 -6.25
C VAL A 18 20.73 -3.55 -7.70
N SER A 19 19.72 -4.41 -7.91
CA SER A 19 19.17 -4.73 -9.24
C SER A 19 18.15 -3.71 -9.75
N GLY A 20 17.82 -2.67 -8.97
CA GLY A 20 16.84 -1.65 -9.34
C GLY A 20 15.38 -2.04 -9.05
N SER A 21 15.14 -3.16 -8.35
CA SER A 21 13.82 -3.39 -7.74
C SER A 21 13.65 -2.52 -6.50
N VAL A 22 12.43 -2.10 -6.21
CA VAL A 22 12.11 -1.34 -5.00
C VAL A 22 11.17 -2.19 -4.17
N ARG A 23 11.61 -2.56 -2.97
CA ARG A 23 10.73 -3.14 -1.97
C ARG A 23 10.05 -2.02 -1.20
N VAL A 24 8.73 -2.07 -1.14
CA VAL A 24 7.91 -1.18 -0.33
C VAL A 24 7.34 -2.02 0.81
N THR A 25 7.50 -1.55 2.04
CA THR A 25 6.99 -2.20 3.27
C THR A 25 6.14 -1.22 4.06
N TRP A 26 5.11 -1.70 4.76
CA TRP A 26 4.24 -0.87 5.60
C TRP A 26 3.60 -1.70 6.71
N PHE A 27 3.11 -1.04 7.74
CA PHE A 27 2.23 -1.63 8.74
C PHE A 27 0.76 -1.32 8.43
N TYR A 28 -0.14 -2.14 8.97
CA TYR A 28 -1.57 -1.95 8.80
C TYR A 28 -2.32 -2.33 10.06
N ASP A 29 -3.50 -1.72 10.23
CA ASP A 29 -4.37 -1.88 11.39
C ASP A 29 -4.68 -3.35 11.68
N GLU A 30 -4.16 -3.84 12.81
CA GLU A 30 -4.30 -5.23 13.26
C GLU A 30 -5.77 -5.64 13.37
N ARG A 31 -6.64 -4.74 13.84
CA ARG A 31 -8.07 -5.02 14.00
C ARG A 31 -8.74 -5.25 12.66
N ALA A 32 -8.32 -4.53 11.62
CA ALA A 32 -8.85 -4.74 10.28
C ALA A 32 -8.38 -6.08 9.69
N LEU A 33 -7.18 -6.54 10.04
CA LEU A 33 -6.68 -7.86 9.65
C LEU A 33 -7.42 -9.00 10.39
N GLU A 34 -7.64 -8.85 11.69
CA GLU A 34 -8.45 -9.77 12.49
C GLU A 34 -9.89 -9.88 11.93
N GLN A 35 -10.50 -8.74 11.60
CA GLN A 35 -11.81 -8.69 10.95
C GLN A 35 -11.84 -9.33 9.57
N LEU A 36 -10.74 -9.28 8.82
CA LEU A 36 -10.65 -9.95 7.51
C LEU A 36 -10.51 -11.47 7.69
N ALA A 37 -9.86 -11.91 8.76
CA ALA A 37 -9.70 -13.32 9.09
C ALA A 37 -10.98 -13.96 9.65
N ASP A 38 -11.88 -13.19 10.27
CA ASP A 38 -13.17 -13.66 10.76
C ASP A 38 -14.19 -13.91 9.63
N PRO A 39 -14.59 -15.17 9.37
CA PRO A 39 -15.59 -15.48 8.33
C PRO A 39 -16.98 -14.87 8.60
N GLY A 40 -17.30 -14.57 9.87
CA GLY A 40 -18.56 -13.96 10.29
C GLY A 40 -18.62 -12.45 10.06
N HIS A 41 -17.48 -11.79 9.84
CA HIS A 41 -17.42 -10.35 9.62
C HIS A 41 -17.75 -10.01 8.15
N PRO A 42 -18.39 -8.85 7.86
CA PRO A 42 -18.73 -8.45 6.50
C PRO A 42 -17.51 -8.08 5.62
N LEU A 43 -16.32 -7.94 6.19
CA LEU A 43 -15.11 -7.64 5.42
C LEU A 43 -14.67 -8.89 4.65
N ARG A 44 -14.64 -8.81 3.32
CA ARG A 44 -14.37 -9.95 2.42
C ARG A 44 -13.02 -9.89 1.71
N GLY A 45 -12.36 -8.74 1.72
CA GLY A 45 -11.05 -8.58 1.12
C GLY A 45 -10.42 -7.24 1.43
N ILE A 46 -9.10 -7.24 1.55
CA ILE A 46 -8.28 -6.03 1.54
C ILE A 46 -7.19 -6.24 0.49
N VAL A 47 -6.97 -5.20 -0.31
CA VAL A 47 -5.75 -5.06 -1.11
C VAL A 47 -5.16 -3.68 -0.85
N PHE A 48 -3.88 -3.53 -1.12
CA PHE A 48 -3.18 -2.26 -1.02
C PHE A 48 -2.92 -1.69 -2.40
N GLU A 49 -3.16 -0.39 -2.56
CA GLU A 49 -2.83 0.35 -3.77
C GLU A 49 -1.64 1.25 -3.51
N ILE A 50 -0.49 0.90 -4.07
CA ILE A 50 0.74 1.68 -3.97
C ILE A 50 0.78 2.66 -5.14
N ARG A 51 0.65 3.94 -4.82
CA ARG A 51 0.82 5.04 -5.77
C ARG A 51 2.29 5.41 -5.85
N GLN A 52 2.89 5.14 -7.00
CA GLN A 52 4.23 5.58 -7.39
C GLN A 52 4.11 6.84 -8.26
N GLN A 53 4.88 7.87 -7.94
CA GLN A 53 4.99 9.09 -8.74
C GLN A 53 6.45 9.35 -9.12
N SER A 54 6.69 9.79 -10.36
CA SER A 54 8.01 10.15 -10.84
C SER A 54 7.96 11.10 -12.02
N GLU A 55 9.06 11.80 -12.26
CA GLU A 55 9.18 12.69 -13.42
C GLU A 55 9.54 11.92 -14.70
N GLY A 56 8.72 12.08 -15.73
CA GLY A 56 8.99 11.59 -17.08
C GLY A 56 10.11 12.38 -17.76
N ALA A 57 10.62 11.88 -18.88
CA ALA A 57 11.70 12.54 -19.65
C ALA A 57 11.35 13.96 -20.17
N ASN A 58 10.07 14.35 -20.10
CA ASN A 58 9.55 15.64 -20.53
C ASN A 58 9.18 16.57 -19.36
N GLY A 59 9.65 16.28 -18.14
CA GLY A 59 9.32 17.08 -16.96
C GLY A 59 7.93 16.84 -16.37
N ARG A 60 7.10 15.98 -16.98
CA ARG A 60 5.74 15.72 -16.48
C ARG A 60 5.75 14.66 -15.40
N LEU A 61 5.05 14.93 -14.31
CA LEU A 61 4.77 13.94 -13.27
C LEU A 61 3.91 12.82 -13.85
N ARG A 62 4.38 11.58 -13.68
CA ARG A 62 3.66 10.36 -14.02
C ARG A 62 3.24 9.68 -12.73
N THR A 63 2.08 9.04 -12.76
CA THR A 63 1.56 8.26 -11.65
C THR A 63 1.27 6.85 -12.13
N ARG A 64 1.76 5.87 -11.37
CA ARG A 64 1.47 4.45 -11.57
C ARG A 64 0.92 3.90 -10.27
N THR A 65 -0.17 3.14 -10.35
CA THR A 65 -0.74 2.45 -9.20
C THR A 65 -0.43 0.96 -9.34
N HIS A 66 0.08 0.38 -8.25
CA HIS A 66 0.31 -1.06 -8.13
C HIS A 66 -0.67 -1.63 -7.13
N VAL A 67 -1.31 -2.74 -7.47
CA VAL A 67 -2.21 -3.45 -6.56
C VAL A 67 -1.40 -4.58 -5.91
N CYS A 68 -1.44 -4.65 -4.60
CA CYS A 68 -0.69 -5.60 -3.79
C CYS A 68 -1.65 -6.33 -2.86
N ASP A 69 -1.56 -7.65 -2.84
CA ASP A 69 -2.44 -8.47 -2.00
C ASP A 69 -2.15 -8.22 -0.52
N CYS A 70 -3.21 -8.21 0.30
CA CYS A 70 -3.04 -8.22 1.74
C CYS A 70 -2.58 -9.61 2.19
N ARG A 71 -1.49 -9.66 2.95
CA ARG A 71 -1.03 -10.90 3.58
C ARG A 71 -1.71 -11.04 4.93
N LEU A 72 -2.38 -12.18 5.13
CA LEU A 72 -2.86 -12.60 6.44
C LEU A 72 -1.79 -13.48 7.08
N PHE A 73 -1.59 -13.32 8.38
CA PHE A 73 -0.69 -14.15 9.16
C PHE A 73 -1.50 -15.23 9.92
N PRO A 74 -0.95 -16.45 10.09
CA PRO A 74 -1.57 -17.46 10.92
C PRO A 74 -1.80 -16.99 12.37
N GLU A 75 -2.78 -17.59 13.04
CA GLU A 75 -3.08 -17.32 14.44
C GLU A 75 -1.85 -17.62 15.32
N GLY A 76 -1.42 -16.65 16.13
CA GLY A 76 -0.26 -16.75 17.03
C GLY A 76 1.06 -16.21 16.45
N GLU A 77 1.10 -15.78 15.19
CA GLU A 77 2.19 -14.93 14.68
C GLU A 77 1.90 -13.46 15.01
N GLU A 78 2.91 -12.71 15.49
CA GLU A 78 2.79 -11.26 15.63
C GLU A 78 2.48 -10.65 14.25
N VAL A 79 1.54 -9.71 14.19
CA VAL A 79 1.19 -9.02 12.95
C VAL A 79 2.46 -8.45 12.33
N ALA A 80 2.82 -8.97 11.15
CA ALA A 80 4.05 -8.56 10.49
C ALA A 80 3.79 -7.50 9.41
N GLU A 81 4.87 -6.84 9.00
CA GLU A 81 4.85 -5.87 7.90
C GLU A 81 4.18 -6.45 6.65
N GLN A 82 3.38 -5.63 5.98
CA GLN A 82 2.94 -5.86 4.61
C GLN A 82 4.05 -5.41 3.66
N SER A 83 4.12 -6.01 2.47
CA SER A 83 5.14 -5.61 1.50
C SER A 83 4.80 -5.97 0.07
N CYS A 84 5.43 -5.25 -0.85
CA CYS A 84 5.42 -5.57 -2.26
C CYS A 84 6.77 -5.23 -2.92
N GLU A 85 7.10 -5.94 -4.00
CA GLU A 85 8.23 -5.59 -4.85
C GLU A 85 7.74 -4.89 -6.11
N LEU A 86 8.28 -3.70 -6.36
CA LEU A 86 8.01 -2.90 -7.53
C LEU A 86 9.20 -2.97 -8.48
N GLU A 87 8.92 -3.43 -9.69
CA GLU A 87 9.93 -3.50 -10.75
C GLU A 87 10.00 -2.18 -11.54
N SER A 88 11.05 -2.05 -12.36
CA SER A 88 11.22 -0.94 -13.31
C SER A 88 11.46 0.43 -12.66
N CYS A 89 11.95 0.49 -11.42
CA CYS A 89 12.44 1.72 -10.82
C CYS A 89 13.91 1.94 -11.24
N ILE A 90 14.12 2.80 -12.23
CA ILE A 90 15.45 3.13 -12.75
C ILE A 90 16.35 3.65 -11.59
N PRO A 91 17.50 3.02 -11.32
CA PRO A 91 18.46 3.51 -10.32
C PRO A 91 18.85 4.97 -10.54
N GLY A 92 18.95 5.73 -9.45
CA GLY A 92 19.32 7.15 -9.48
C GLY A 92 18.20 8.12 -9.89
N LYS A 93 17.00 7.64 -10.25
CA LYS A 93 15.81 8.49 -10.38
C LYS A 93 15.10 8.66 -9.04
N ALA A 94 14.52 9.84 -8.84
CA ALA A 94 13.63 10.11 -7.72
C ALA A 94 12.23 9.53 -7.97
N TYR A 95 11.67 8.92 -6.93
CA TYR A 95 10.31 8.39 -6.90
C TYR A 95 9.64 8.75 -5.58
N ALA A 96 8.36 9.09 -5.63
CA ALA A 96 7.52 9.25 -4.44
C ALA A 96 6.52 8.10 -4.36
N PHE A 97 6.35 7.52 -3.17
CA PHE A 97 5.46 6.39 -2.91
C PHE A 97 4.49 6.72 -1.79
N SER A 98 3.24 6.29 -1.95
CA SER A 98 2.21 6.33 -0.91
C SER A 98 1.30 5.11 -1.07
N ALA A 99 0.75 4.60 0.01
CA ALA A 99 -0.08 3.40 0.02
C ALA A 99 -1.49 3.73 0.51
N ARG A 100 -2.52 3.08 -0.02
CA ARG A 100 -3.86 3.09 0.59
C ARG A 100 -4.43 1.68 0.64
N ALA A 101 -5.34 1.45 1.56
CA ALA A 101 -6.13 0.22 1.60
C ALA A 101 -7.37 0.36 0.72
N ARG A 102 -7.73 -0.73 0.06
CA ARG A 102 -8.99 -0.92 -0.65
C ARG A 102 -9.66 -2.16 -0.10
N ALA A 103 -10.74 -1.95 0.66
CA ALA A 103 -11.52 -3.01 1.27
C ALA A 103 -12.78 -3.31 0.47
N GLN A 104 -13.16 -4.59 0.44
CA GLN A 104 -14.43 -5.06 -0.08
C GLN A 104 -15.28 -5.57 1.07
N PHE A 105 -16.48 -5.03 1.21
CA PHE A 105 -17.46 -5.48 2.19
C PHE A 105 -18.62 -6.20 1.49
N GLU A 106 -19.18 -7.20 2.16
CA GLU A 106 -20.43 -7.82 1.75
C GLU A 106 -21.59 -6.83 1.89
N GLY A 107 -22.51 -6.83 0.94
CA GLY A 107 -23.66 -5.92 0.92
C GLY A 107 -23.36 -4.48 0.48
N PHE A 108 -22.10 -4.16 0.15
CA PHE A 108 -21.71 -2.84 -0.36
C PHE A 108 -21.55 -2.84 -1.88
N GLY A 109 -22.09 -1.81 -2.54
CA GLY A 109 -22.09 -1.67 -3.99
C GLY A 109 -20.74 -1.30 -4.62
N GLY A 110 -19.68 -1.17 -3.82
CA GLY A 110 -18.34 -0.86 -4.30
C GLY A 110 -17.28 -0.95 -3.20
N PRO A 111 -15.99 -0.87 -3.57
CA PRO A 111 -14.90 -0.90 -2.62
C PRO A 111 -14.87 0.36 -1.76
N VAL A 112 -14.46 0.21 -0.52
CA VAL A 112 -14.18 1.29 0.42
C VAL A 112 -12.69 1.55 0.42
N TYR A 113 -12.30 2.81 0.25
CA TYR A 113 -10.91 3.22 0.24
C TYR A 113 -10.57 3.95 1.52
N SER A 114 -9.36 3.72 2.02
CA SER A 114 -8.76 4.62 2.99
C SER A 114 -8.08 5.80 2.30
N GLU A 115 -7.69 6.79 3.10
CA GLU A 115 -6.74 7.81 2.67
C GLU A 115 -5.40 7.17 2.30
N TYR A 116 -4.61 7.91 1.52
CA TYR A 116 -3.21 7.53 1.32
C TYR A 116 -2.41 7.77 2.60
N SER A 117 -1.47 6.87 2.86
CA SER A 117 -0.40 7.03 3.84
C SER A 117 0.42 8.30 3.57
N GLU A 118 1.28 8.62 4.53
CA GLU A 118 2.37 9.56 4.28
C GLU A 118 3.19 9.15 3.04
N THR A 119 3.74 10.17 2.38
CA THR A 119 4.53 9.97 1.16
C THR A 119 6.00 9.80 1.50
N VAL A 120 6.60 8.73 0.99
CA VAL A 120 8.02 8.44 1.15
C VAL A 120 8.73 8.62 -0.18
N VAL A 121 9.90 9.26 -0.14
CA VAL A 121 10.70 9.55 -1.33
C VAL A 121 11.90 8.62 -1.37
N LEU A 122 12.12 7.97 -2.51
CA LEU A 122 13.32 7.23 -2.82
C LEU A 122 14.19 8.05 -3.78
N GLY A 123 15.46 8.24 -3.41
CA GLY A 123 16.40 9.09 -4.13
C GLY A 123 16.38 10.53 -3.63
N ASP A 124 17.30 11.34 -4.12
CA ASP A 124 17.38 12.75 -3.75
C ASP A 124 16.45 13.55 -4.67
N LEU A 125 15.46 14.26 -4.09
CA LEU A 125 14.74 15.32 -4.79
C LEU A 125 15.59 16.58 -4.71
N SER A 126 16.81 16.55 -5.28
CA SER A 126 17.59 17.76 -5.44
C SER A 126 16.89 18.60 -6.51
N LEU A 127 15.98 19.48 -6.06
CA LEU A 127 15.53 20.65 -6.81
C LEU A 127 16.65 21.70 -6.83
#